data_AF-A0A1X6PK33-F1
#
_entry.id   AF-A0A1X6PK33-F1
#
_cell.length_a   1.000
_cell.length_b   1.000
_cell.length_c   1.000
_cell.angle_alpha   90.00
_cell.angle_beta   90.00
_cell.angle_gamma   90.00
#
_symmetry.space_group_name_H-M   'P 1'
#
loop_
_entity.id
_entity.type
_entity.pdbx_description
1 polymer ?
#
loop_
_entity_poly.entity_id
_entity_poly.type
_entity_poly.pdbx_seq_one_letter_code
_entity_poly.pdbx_strand_id
1 'polypeptide(L)'
;MANHAGRVVGRADVSVEYFWDRYAVVAGEDVDVGGEVCISYGKQSNDALLQYFGFVEAGNAWEEYTFSPAVGAVVAGVGGGGGGAPALGARPRQRPQRPAAAAAAAAASRR
;
A
#
# COMPACT_ATOMS: atom_id res chain seq x y z
N MET A 1 -5.24 3.08 -20.36
CA MET A 1 -5.00 3.14 -18.90
C MET A 1 -5.46 1.84 -18.29
N ALA A 2 -4.77 1.33 -17.27
CA ALA A 2 -5.12 0.07 -16.59
C ALA A 2 -5.52 0.34 -15.15
N ASN A 3 -6.62 -0.29 -14.71
CA ASN A 3 -7.17 -0.12 -13.38
C ASN A 3 -6.46 -1.00 -12.34
N HIS A 4 -6.64 -0.67 -11.06
CA HIS A 4 -6.11 -1.46 -9.97
C HIS A 4 -6.93 -2.72 -9.72
N ALA A 5 -6.25 -3.83 -9.43
CA ALA A 5 -6.87 -4.94 -8.71
C ALA A 5 -5.90 -5.55 -7.70
N GLY A 6 -6.34 -5.71 -6.45
CA GLY A 6 -5.58 -6.34 -5.37
C GLY A 6 -5.28 -7.82 -5.64
N ARG A 7 -6.12 -8.49 -6.45
CA ARG A 7 -5.95 -9.91 -6.82
C ARG A 7 -4.69 -10.20 -7.65
N VAL A 8 -4.18 -9.22 -8.40
CA VAL A 8 -2.99 -9.37 -9.25
C VAL A 8 -1.70 -8.89 -8.58
N VAL A 9 -1.75 -8.55 -7.29
CA VAL A 9 -0.57 -8.12 -6.52
C VAL A 9 0.49 -9.23 -6.51
N GLY A 10 1.69 -8.90 -7.01
CA GLY A 10 2.81 -9.84 -7.13
C GLY A 10 2.75 -10.76 -8.35
N ARG A 11 1.73 -10.62 -9.21
CA ARG A 11 1.63 -11.32 -10.50
C ARG A 11 1.72 -10.35 -11.68
N ALA A 12 0.99 -9.23 -11.60
CA ALA A 12 1.10 -8.16 -12.59
C ALA A 12 2.38 -7.37 -12.33
N ASP A 13 3.14 -7.13 -13.40
CA ASP A 13 4.42 -6.43 -13.36
C ASP A 13 4.41 -5.22 -14.29
N VAL A 14 5.01 -4.12 -13.82
CA VAL A 14 5.25 -2.92 -14.61
C VAL A 14 6.73 -2.60 -14.50
N SER A 15 7.43 -2.71 -15.62
CA SER A 15 8.88 -2.55 -15.67
C SER A 15 9.29 -1.54 -16.73
N VAL A 16 10.48 -0.96 -16.55
CA VAL A 16 11.09 -0.06 -17.53
C VAL A 16 12.14 -0.86 -18.29
N GLU A 17 11.95 -0.97 -19.59
CA GLU A 17 12.91 -1.56 -20.50
C GLU A 17 13.93 -0.51 -20.92
N TYR A 18 15.03 -0.43 -20.17
CA TYR A 18 16.05 0.60 -20.32
C TYR A 18 16.61 0.73 -21.75
N PHE A 19 16.95 -0.38 -22.41
CA PHE A 19 17.58 -0.36 -23.72
C PHE A 19 16.64 0.09 -24.85
N TRP A 20 15.34 -0.04 -24.65
CA TRP A 20 14.32 0.31 -25.64
C TRP A 20 13.50 1.54 -25.25
N ASP A 21 13.91 2.23 -24.17
CA ASP A 21 13.26 3.42 -23.61
C ASP A 21 11.72 3.31 -23.57
N ARG A 22 11.24 2.18 -23.06
CA ARG A 22 9.80 1.87 -23.04
C ARG A 22 9.36 1.28 -21.71
N TYR A 23 8.08 1.44 -21.41
CA TYR A 23 7.42 0.76 -20.30
C TYR A 23 6.81 -0.54 -20.79
N ALA A 24 7.07 -1.63 -20.08
CA ALA A 24 6.45 -2.92 -20.29
C ALA A 24 5.46 -3.21 -19.17
N VAL A 25 4.30 -3.75 -19.54
CA VAL A 25 3.27 -4.18 -18.60
C VAL A 25 2.95 -5.64 -18.89
N VAL A 26 3.06 -6.47 -17.87
CA VAL A 26 2.71 -7.90 -17.93
C VAL A 26 1.45 -8.10 -17.09
N ALA A 27 0.41 -8.65 -17.73
CA ALA A 27 -0.82 -9.01 -17.04
C ALA A 27 -0.52 -10.13 -16.03
N GLY A 28 -1.05 -10.00 -14.81
CA GLY A 28 -0.85 -10.96 -13.73
C GLY A 28 -1.78 -12.18 -13.77
N GLU A 29 -2.61 -12.26 -14.80
CA GLU A 29 -3.61 -13.29 -15.02
C GLU A 29 -3.92 -13.40 -16.51
N ASP A 30 -4.50 -14.53 -16.91
CA ASP A 30 -5.02 -14.69 -18.25
C ASP A 30 -6.23 -13.76 -18.43
N VAL A 31 -6.21 -12.96 -19.49
CA VAL A 31 -7.29 -12.01 -19.81
C VAL A 31 -7.94 -12.44 -21.11
N ASP A 32 -9.23 -12.73 -21.05
CA ASP A 32 -10.03 -13.07 -22.23
C ASP A 32 -10.14 -11.87 -23.18
N VAL A 33 -10.41 -12.15 -24.46
CA VAL A 33 -10.63 -11.10 -25.46
C VAL A 33 -11.86 -10.27 -25.08
N GLY A 34 -11.67 -8.95 -24.95
CA GLY A 34 -12.70 -8.02 -24.46
C GLY A 34 -12.74 -7.89 -22.93
N GLY A 35 -11.92 -8.66 -22.21
CA GLY A 35 -11.70 -8.53 -20.78
C GLY A 35 -10.89 -7.29 -20.42
N GLU A 36 -11.04 -6.87 -19.17
CA GLU A 36 -10.30 -5.74 -18.63
C GLU A 36 -8.90 -6.16 -18.18
N VAL A 37 -7.89 -5.39 -18.58
CA VAL A 37 -6.51 -5.58 -18.10
C VAL A 37 -6.31 -4.75 -16.83
N CYS A 38 -6.11 -5.43 -15.70
CA CYS A 38 -5.81 -4.82 -14.42
C CYS A 38 -4.31 -4.92 -14.07
N ILE A 39 -3.81 -3.94 -13.32
CA ILE A 39 -2.46 -3.95 -12.75
C ILE A 39 -2.50 -3.79 -11.23
N SER A 40 -1.41 -4.17 -10.58
CA SER A 40 -1.24 -3.94 -9.15
C SER A 40 -0.62 -2.57 -8.92
N TYR A 41 -1.23 -1.74 -8.06
CA TYR A 41 -0.62 -0.49 -7.58
C TYR A 41 0.28 -0.73 -6.35
N GLY A 42 0.44 -2.00 -5.96
CA GLY A 42 1.18 -2.43 -4.78
C GLY A 42 0.25 -2.91 -3.66
N LYS A 43 0.84 -3.23 -2.50
CA LYS A 43 0.13 -3.59 -1.27
C LYS A 43 -0.33 -2.29 -0.58
N GLN A 44 -1.55 -1.86 -0.84
CA GLN A 44 -2.14 -0.63 -0.30
C GLN A 44 -3.40 -0.97 0.50
N SER A 45 -3.62 -0.30 1.63
CA SER A 45 -4.89 -0.35 2.37
C SER A 45 -5.96 0.49 1.67
N ASN A 46 -7.24 0.29 1.99
CA ASN A 46 -8.29 1.12 1.39
C ASN A 46 -8.17 2.59 1.78
N ASP A 47 -7.63 2.90 2.96
CA ASP A 47 -7.34 4.28 3.35
C ASP A 47 -6.33 4.94 2.39
N ALA A 48 -5.28 4.22 2.00
CA ALA A 48 -4.30 4.70 1.04
C ALA A 48 -4.90 4.80 -0.38
N LEU A 49 -5.67 3.79 -0.80
CA LEU A 49 -6.36 3.82 -2.10
C LEU A 49 -7.32 5.00 -2.22
N LEU A 50 -8.08 5.26 -1.16
CA LEU A 50 -9.01 6.38 -1.11
C LEU A 50 -8.28 7.72 -1.12
N GLN A 51 -7.20 7.85 -0.34
CA GLN A 51 -6.45 9.09 -0.23
C GLN A 51 -5.73 9.48 -1.54
N TYR A 52 -5.13 8.51 -2.24
CA TYR A 52 -4.28 8.78 -3.40
C TYR A 52 -4.99 8.57 -4.75
N PHE A 53 -6.01 7.71 -4.80
CA PHE A 53 -6.66 7.32 -6.05
C PHE A 53 -8.17 7.52 -6.05
N GLY A 54 -8.78 7.85 -4.89
CA GLY A 54 -10.20 8.22 -4.81
C GLY A 54 -11.18 7.05 -4.96
N PHE A 55 -10.73 5.81 -4.79
CA PHE A 55 -11.58 4.62 -4.79
C PHE A 55 -11.22 3.68 -3.64
N VAL A 56 -12.11 2.74 -3.34
CA VAL A 56 -11.89 1.64 -2.40
C VAL A 56 -12.13 0.31 -3.10
N GLU A 57 -11.39 -0.72 -2.70
CA GLU A 57 -11.54 -2.08 -3.21
C GLU A 57 -12.27 -2.96 -2.18
N ALA A 58 -13.35 -3.60 -2.61
CA ALA A 58 -14.10 -4.50 -1.76
C ALA A 58 -13.30 -5.79 -1.51
N GLY A 59 -13.17 -6.18 -0.24
CA GLY A 59 -12.42 -7.38 0.13
C GLY A 59 -10.91 -7.26 -0.09
N ASN A 60 -10.37 -6.05 0.01
CA ASN A 60 -8.92 -5.82 -0.08
C ASN A 60 -8.17 -6.65 0.97
N ALA A 61 -7.35 -7.60 0.51
CA ALA A 61 -6.56 -8.47 1.37
C ALA A 61 -5.44 -7.75 2.13
N TRP A 62 -5.11 -6.52 1.71
CA TRP A 62 -4.04 -5.69 2.28
C TRP A 62 -4.57 -4.58 3.17
N GLU A 63 -5.82 -4.71 3.64
CA GLU A 63 -6.40 -3.78 4.59
C GLU A 63 -5.61 -3.76 5.91
N GLU A 64 -5.33 -2.56 6.41
CA GLU A 64 -4.60 -2.38 7.66
C GLU A 64 -5.31 -1.34 8.54
N TYR A 65 -5.62 -1.73 9.77
CA TYR A 65 -6.26 -0.86 10.75
C TYR A 65 -5.24 -0.43 11.81
N THR A 66 -5.00 0.88 11.93
CA THR A 66 -4.13 1.42 12.97
C THR A 66 -4.96 1.83 14.19
N PHE A 67 -4.78 1.13 15.30
CA PHE A 67 -5.41 1.49 16.57
C PHE A 67 -4.46 2.35 17.41
N SER A 68 -4.99 3.43 17.98
CA SER A 68 -4.24 4.20 18.99
C SER A 68 -4.03 3.35 20.25
N PRO A 69 -2.85 3.41 20.90
CA PRO A 69 -2.58 2.71 22.15
C PRO A 69 -3.60 3.03 23.26
N ALA A 70 -4.13 4.25 23.26
CA ALA A 70 -5.17 4.67 24.21
C ALA A 70 -6.46 3.85 24.05
N VAL A 71 -6.79 3.46 22.82
CA VAL A 71 -7.97 2.61 22.54
C VAL A 71 -7.68 1.16 22.94
N GLY A 72 -6.48 0.65 22.65
CA GLY A 72 -6.06 -0.69 23.11
C GLY A 72 -6.09 -0.82 24.65
N ALA A 73 -5.73 0.24 25.37
CA ALA A 73 -5.82 0.30 26.84
C ALA A 73 -7.27 0.31 27.35
N VAL A 74 -8.23 0.89 26.61
CA VAL A 74 -9.65 0.83 26.97
C VAL A 74 -10.21 -0.57 26.74
N VAL A 75 -9.86 -1.25 25.65
CA VAL A 75 -10.29 -2.65 25.42
C VAL A 75 -9.66 -3.61 26.42
N ALA A 76 -8.40 -3.39 26.81
CA ALA A 76 -7.74 -4.14 27.89
C ALA A 76 -8.28 -3.77 29.29
N GLY A 77 -8.75 -2.53 29.46
CA GLY A 77 -9.21 -1.95 30.73
C GLY A 77 -10.66 -2.28 31.11
N VAL A 78 -11.48 -2.81 30.20
CA VAL A 78 -12.78 -3.43 30.59
C VAL A 78 -12.56 -4.71 31.42
N GLY A 79 -11.32 -5.19 31.55
CA GLY A 79 -10.92 -6.32 32.41
C GLY A 79 -10.31 -5.98 33.77
N GLY A 80 -10.07 -4.73 34.15
CA GLY A 80 -9.50 -4.46 35.47
C GLY A 80 -8.98 -3.04 35.68
N GLY A 81 -9.47 -2.40 36.73
CA GLY A 81 -8.99 -1.10 37.19
C GLY A 81 -7.53 -1.12 37.63
N GLY A 82 -6.87 0.03 37.51
CA GLY A 82 -5.52 0.24 38.03
C GLY A 82 -4.80 1.33 37.26
N GLY A 83 -4.75 2.53 37.83
CA GLY A 83 -4.09 3.69 37.24
C GLY A 83 -2.58 3.53 37.05
N GLY A 84 -2.05 4.31 36.11
CA GLY A 84 -0.62 4.43 35.86
C GLY A 84 -0.36 5.12 34.54
N ALA A 85 -0.17 6.44 34.57
CA ALA A 85 0.22 7.23 33.40
C ALA A 85 1.53 6.70 32.77
N PRO A 86 1.63 6.53 31.45
CA PRO A 86 2.92 6.27 30.84
C PRO A 86 3.59 7.57 30.39
N ALA A 87 4.87 7.65 30.75
CA ALA A 87 5.81 8.70 30.41
C ALA A 87 5.92 8.93 28.90
N LEU A 88 6.19 10.19 28.52
CA LEU A 88 6.59 10.62 27.18
C LEU A 88 7.84 9.83 26.71
N GLY A 89 7.62 8.71 26.03
CA GLY A 89 8.63 8.00 25.25
C GLY A 89 8.79 8.69 23.89
N ALA A 90 10.00 9.16 23.62
CA ALA A 90 10.39 9.86 22.40
C ALA A 90 9.92 9.13 21.13
N ARG A 91 9.16 9.85 20.28
CA ARG A 91 8.74 9.40 18.95
C ARG A 91 9.97 9.11 18.08
N PRO A 92 10.20 7.88 17.58
CA PRO A 92 11.08 7.71 16.44
C PRO A 92 10.42 8.44 15.27
N ARG A 93 11.14 9.40 14.67
CA ARG A 93 10.70 10.10 13.47
C ARG A 93 10.50 9.06 12.38
N GLN A 94 9.26 8.65 12.16
CA GLN A 94 8.88 7.73 11.10
C GLN A 94 9.26 8.40 9.78
N ARG A 95 10.30 7.88 9.15
CA ARG A 95 10.82 8.39 7.89
C ARG A 95 9.67 8.33 6.90
N PRO A 96 9.30 9.44 6.23
CA PRO A 96 8.22 9.40 5.24
C PRO A 96 8.60 8.34 4.21
N GLN A 97 7.79 7.28 4.13
CA GLN A 97 7.96 6.28 3.10
C GLN A 97 7.64 6.96 1.78
N ARG A 98 8.68 7.14 0.98
CA ARG A 98 8.56 7.68 -0.37
C ARG A 98 7.59 6.78 -1.13
N PRO A 99 6.57 7.31 -1.82
CA PRO A 99 5.69 6.49 -2.63
C PRO A 99 6.54 5.67 -3.62
N ALA A 100 6.18 4.41 -3.83
CA ALA A 100 6.92 3.49 -4.71
C ALA A 100 7.13 4.06 -6.13
N ALA A 101 6.24 4.96 -6.59
CA ALA A 101 6.39 5.72 -7.83
C ALA A 101 7.66 6.61 -7.88
N ALA A 102 8.14 7.10 -6.73
CA ALA A 102 9.36 7.90 -6.63
C ALA A 102 10.63 7.08 -6.33
N ALA A 103 10.50 5.79 -6.01
CA ALA A 103 11.66 4.90 -5.83
C ALA A 103 12.24 4.45 -7.18
N ALA A 104 11.39 4.24 -8.19
CA ALA A 104 11.85 3.95 -9.55
C ALA A 104 12.61 5.14 -10.19
N ALA A 105 12.17 6.38 -9.94
CA ALA A 105 12.79 7.57 -10.53
C ALA A 105 14.16 7.96 -9.91
N ALA A 106 14.44 7.56 -8.67
CA ALA A 106 15.67 7.99 -7.97
C ALA A 106 16.85 7.02 -8.12
N ALA A 107 16.61 5.78 -8.53
CA ALA A 107 17.69 4.83 -8.85
C ALA A 107 18.34 5.14 -10.21
N ALA A 108 17.65 5.85 -11.11
CA ALA A 108 18.14 6.19 -12.45
C ALA A 108 19.00 7.47 -12.54
N SER A 109 19.16 8.24 -11.46
CA SER A 109 19.95 9.50 -11.45
C SER A 109 21.32 9.36 -10.76
N ARG A 110 21.72 8.15 -10.38
CA ARG A 110 23.08 7.87 -9.89
C ARG A 110 23.62 6.59 -10.51
N ARG A 111 23.83 6.60 -11.82
CA ARG A 111 24.90 5.87 -12.52
C ARG A 111 24.94 6.30 -13.96
#